data_AF-A0A2T4BJT8-F1
#
_entry.id   AF-A0A2T4BJT8-F1
#
_cell.length_a   1.000
_cell.length_b   1.000
_cell.length_c   1.000
_cell.angle_alpha   90.00
_cell.angle_beta   90.00
_cell.angle_gamma   90.00
#
_symmetry.space_group_name_H-M   'P 1'
#
loop_
_entity.id
_entity.type
_entity.pdbx_description
1 polymer ?
#
loop_
_entity_poly.entity_id
_entity_poly.type
_entity_poly.pdbx_seq_one_letter_code
_entity_poly.pdbx_strand_id
1 'polypeptide(L)'
;MFYRLEFDFASDTIMEFPVILKAEDGHRDRAQNVQPVIPYNLDRSNHDFRNTIVRLQFTFGGNTRHGTGFFVNLPSPSFDVILTAAHNLIDGSKNLASDLKVIYADNDEDLVTEFRICPQYVDILGTRPKSDVRAIYDYGVILLPKDEKKRHKRQGLGLSLELSSNDTLLKPGKEVRVYGYGETAGGDLLESSGPLNSATSQLEYQAPTEPGMSGSPVWIPYGGQQVAVGIHNMRPKESGSGSRGARITDQVFRQLCLWAGGGFFNRRLCAVGKGPDGKPTHNTYLSFSRHCDFAKVFLGSSEAASSQDNLSFDILPATIPPSWAVKPSPLWAFKFHTPSGWKDKEKCWVEWQPAKQRAVLVDTMKEVNLCGKKPFRVVIPMANETNNQELRLYDDDRDEEDIEDGMTDFAGVSFADQGDKGIMGKGLFVID
;
A
#
# COMPACT_ATOMS: atom_id res chain seq x y z
N MET A 1 12.61 -15.58 43.75
CA MET A 1 11.81 -16.66 43.16
C MET A 1 11.09 -16.06 41.97
N PHE A 2 11.69 -16.13 40.78
CA PHE A 2 11.16 -15.53 39.56
C PHE A 2 10.63 -16.68 38.69
N TYR A 3 9.34 -16.63 38.36
CA TYR A 3 8.76 -17.56 37.39
C TYR A 3 9.13 -17.09 35.98
N ARG A 4 9.86 -17.95 35.28
CA ARG A 4 10.14 -17.87 33.85
C ARG A 4 9.00 -18.62 33.15
N LEU A 5 8.10 -17.89 32.48
CA LEU A 5 7.12 -18.48 31.57
C LEU A 5 7.75 -18.51 30.19
N GLU A 6 8.31 -19.67 29.85
CA GLU A 6 8.58 -20.06 28.47
C GLU A 6 7.27 -20.59 27.88
N PHE A 7 6.83 -19.98 26.78
CA PHE A 7 5.82 -20.57 25.91
C PHE A 7 6.49 -20.93 24.59
N ASP A 8 6.59 -22.24 24.34
CA ASP A 8 6.81 -22.79 23.02
C ASP A 8 5.57 -22.54 22.18
N PHE A 9 5.72 -21.77 21.09
CA PHE A 9 4.74 -21.76 20.02
C PHE A 9 5.08 -22.89 19.05
N ALA A 10 4.17 -23.85 18.94
CA ALA A 10 4.20 -24.88 17.92
C ALA A 10 4.33 -24.23 16.53
N SER A 11 5.37 -24.65 15.81
CA SER A 11 5.91 -24.13 14.56
C SER A 11 5.05 -24.35 13.30
N ASP A 12 3.76 -24.64 13.44
CA ASP A 12 3.04 -25.34 12.36
C ASP A 12 2.11 -24.42 11.56
N THR A 13 2.46 -23.13 11.45
CA THR A 13 1.96 -22.29 10.34
C THR A 13 3.11 -22.08 9.37
N ILE A 14 3.33 -23.08 8.52
CA ILE A 14 4.11 -22.88 7.30
C ILE A 14 3.31 -21.87 6.47
N MET A 15 3.78 -20.62 6.42
CA MET A 15 3.38 -19.72 5.34
C MET A 15 3.99 -20.30 4.07
N GLU A 16 3.25 -21.16 3.38
CA GLU A 16 3.53 -21.46 2.00
C GLU A 16 3.20 -20.19 1.21
N PHE A 17 4.15 -19.25 1.19
CA PHE A 17 4.26 -18.29 0.11
C PHE A 17 4.20 -19.10 -1.18
N PRO A 18 3.39 -18.72 -2.18
CA PRO A 18 3.28 -19.49 -3.41
C PRO A 18 4.67 -19.63 -4.01
N VAL A 19 5.22 -20.83 -3.88
CA VAL A 19 6.56 -21.19 -4.36
C VAL A 19 6.59 -20.85 -5.85
N ILE A 20 7.52 -19.98 -6.24
CA ILE A 20 7.86 -19.79 -7.65
C ILE A 20 8.49 -21.10 -8.09
N LEU A 21 7.68 -21.97 -8.69
CA LEU A 21 8.15 -23.20 -9.30
C LEU A 21 9.03 -22.87 -10.51
N LYS A 22 10.02 -23.72 -10.77
CA LYS A 22 10.90 -23.57 -11.92
C LYS A 22 10.07 -23.77 -13.19
N ALA A 23 10.52 -23.22 -14.31
CA ALA A 23 9.80 -23.29 -15.60
C ALA A 23 9.54 -24.72 -16.13
N GLU A 24 10.10 -25.72 -15.47
CA GLU A 24 10.04 -27.15 -15.78
C GLU A 24 8.92 -27.89 -15.01
N ASP A 25 8.35 -27.25 -13.98
CA ASP A 25 7.20 -27.79 -13.24
C ASP A 25 5.91 -27.31 -13.92
N GLY A 26 5.24 -28.21 -14.63
CA GLY A 26 4.09 -27.92 -15.49
C GLY A 26 2.94 -27.10 -14.86
N HIS A 27 2.05 -26.59 -15.71
CA HIS A 27 0.90 -25.77 -15.31
C HIS A 27 0.07 -26.42 -14.19
N ARG A 28 -0.17 -25.67 -13.10
CA ARG A 28 -1.09 -26.08 -12.02
C ARG A 28 -2.49 -26.35 -12.56
N ASP A 29 -3.10 -27.44 -12.09
CA ASP A 29 -4.54 -27.66 -12.26
C ASP A 29 -5.34 -26.72 -11.32
N ARG A 30 -6.57 -26.39 -11.70
CA ARG A 30 -7.45 -25.42 -11.02
C ARG A 30 -7.71 -25.77 -9.55
N ALA A 31 -7.56 -27.05 -9.18
CA ALA A 31 -7.67 -27.56 -7.81
C ALA A 31 -6.46 -27.22 -6.90
N GLN A 32 -5.33 -26.79 -7.45
CA GLN A 32 -4.10 -26.46 -6.69
C GLN A 32 -3.95 -24.96 -6.38
N ASN A 33 -4.92 -24.13 -6.80
CA ASN A 33 -5.03 -22.71 -6.43
C ASN A 33 -6.04 -22.48 -5.30
N VAL A 34 -6.18 -23.45 -4.40
CA VAL A 34 -6.97 -23.29 -3.18
C VAL A 34 -6.11 -22.56 -2.18
N GLN A 35 -6.54 -21.37 -1.75
CA GLN A 35 -5.91 -20.68 -0.64
C GLN A 35 -5.88 -21.65 0.57
N PRO A 36 -4.76 -21.77 1.29
CA PRO A 36 -4.71 -22.62 2.47
C PRO A 36 -5.86 -22.23 3.40
N VAL A 37 -6.57 -23.22 3.92
CA VAL A 37 -7.61 -23.00 4.93
C VAL A 37 -6.89 -22.38 6.12
N ILE A 38 -6.98 -21.06 6.23
CA ILE A 38 -6.37 -20.32 7.33
C ILE A 38 -7.07 -20.82 8.59
N PRO A 39 -6.34 -21.41 9.56
CA PRO A 39 -6.96 -21.84 10.80
C PRO A 39 -7.67 -20.64 11.44
N TYR A 40 -8.89 -20.84 11.93
CA TYR A 40 -9.72 -19.88 12.68
C TYR A 40 -9.01 -19.22 13.89
N ASN A 41 -7.74 -19.53 14.14
CA ASN A 41 -6.92 -19.06 15.24
C ASN A 41 -6.36 -17.64 15.02
N LEU A 42 -6.35 -17.12 13.78
CA LEU A 42 -6.07 -15.70 13.52
C LEU A 42 -7.15 -14.76 14.08
N ASP A 43 -8.32 -15.33 14.36
CA ASP A 43 -9.46 -14.67 15.00
C ASP A 43 -9.29 -14.53 16.53
N ARG A 44 -8.21 -15.09 17.11
CA ARG A 44 -8.02 -15.22 18.57
C ARG A 44 -6.68 -14.74 19.10
N SER A 45 -5.84 -14.08 18.29
CA SER A 45 -4.86 -13.20 18.94
C SER A 45 -5.66 -12.12 19.67
N ASN A 46 -5.44 -11.95 20.97
CA ASN A 46 -6.05 -10.91 21.82
C ASN A 46 -5.61 -9.50 21.36
N HIS A 47 -5.86 -9.15 20.10
CA HIS A 47 -5.57 -7.84 19.56
C HIS A 47 -6.67 -6.90 20.00
N ASP A 48 -6.30 -5.91 20.80
CA ASP A 48 -7.25 -4.91 21.26
C ASP A 48 -7.53 -3.91 20.14
N PHE A 49 -8.64 -4.12 19.43
CA PHE A 49 -9.09 -3.23 18.37
C PHE A 49 -9.37 -1.80 18.85
N ARG A 50 -9.47 -1.53 20.16
CA ARG A 50 -9.57 -0.15 20.67
C ARG A 50 -8.31 0.68 20.40
N ASN A 51 -7.16 0.05 20.17
CA ASN A 51 -5.92 0.72 19.76
C ASN A 51 -5.84 0.96 18.24
N THR A 52 -6.80 0.44 17.48
CA THR A 52 -6.79 0.48 16.01
C THR A 52 -7.98 1.23 15.45
N ILE A 53 -9.17 1.02 16.02
CA ILE A 53 -10.42 1.64 15.65
C ILE A 53 -10.66 2.82 16.59
N VAL A 54 -10.99 3.97 16.03
CA VAL A 54 -11.10 5.22 16.77
C VAL A 54 -12.50 5.80 16.66
N ARG A 55 -12.98 6.38 17.75
CA ARG A 55 -14.20 7.18 17.74
C ARG A 55 -13.84 8.61 17.38
N LEU A 56 -14.58 9.19 16.45
CA LEU A 56 -14.47 10.59 16.09
C LEU A 56 -15.55 11.38 16.81
N GLN A 57 -15.20 12.56 17.29
CA GLN A 57 -16.15 13.56 17.77
C GLN A 57 -15.84 14.88 17.07
N PHE A 58 -16.84 15.51 16.47
CA PHE A 58 -16.67 16.75 15.71
C PHE A 58 -17.93 17.60 15.73
N THR A 59 -17.79 18.87 15.37
CA THR A 59 -18.89 19.83 15.36
C THR A 59 -19.17 20.32 13.94
N PHE A 60 -20.46 20.35 13.57
CA PHE A 60 -20.94 21.08 12.39
C PHE A 60 -22.06 22.03 12.81
N GLY A 61 -21.89 23.33 12.53
CA GLY A 61 -22.92 24.34 12.84
C GLY A 61 -23.36 24.34 14.32
N GLY A 62 -22.43 24.11 15.24
CA GLY A 62 -22.68 24.04 16.69
C GLY A 62 -23.24 22.71 17.21
N ASN A 63 -23.51 21.73 16.35
CA ASN A 63 -23.98 20.41 16.76
C ASN A 63 -22.83 19.40 16.78
N THR A 64 -22.59 18.80 17.94
CA THR A 64 -21.67 17.67 18.09
C THR A 64 -22.21 16.45 17.36
N ARG A 65 -21.35 15.78 16.62
CA ARG A 65 -21.60 14.53 15.90
C ARG A 65 -20.47 13.56 16.17
N HIS A 66 -20.77 12.29 15.88
CA HIS A 66 -19.83 11.19 16.05
C HIS A 66 -19.67 10.41 14.76
N GLY A 67 -18.50 9.82 14.61
CA GLY A 67 -18.16 8.92 13.52
C GLY A 67 -17.11 7.91 13.97
N THR A 68 -16.63 7.11 13.03
CA THR A 68 -15.55 6.15 13.24
C THR A 68 -14.38 6.46 12.32
N GLY A 69 -13.17 6.13 12.73
CA GLY A 69 -12.01 5.99 11.85
C GLY A 69 -11.19 4.78 12.25
N PHE A 70 -10.08 4.55 11.56
CA PHE A 70 -9.12 3.52 11.95
C PHE A 70 -7.70 3.85 11.53
N PHE A 71 -6.74 3.47 12.36
CA PHE A 71 -5.33 3.56 12.03
C PHE A 71 -4.97 2.58 10.91
N VAL A 72 -4.07 3.00 10.02
CA VAL A 72 -3.39 2.14 9.04
C VAL A 72 -1.89 2.25 9.19
N ASN A 73 -1.19 1.13 9.02
CA ASN A 73 0.26 1.05 9.26
C ASN A 73 1.09 1.58 8.07
N LEU A 74 0.66 2.69 7.44
CA LEU A 74 1.39 3.30 6.33
C LEU A 74 2.81 3.72 6.79
N PRO A 75 3.86 3.50 5.97
CA PRO A 75 5.24 3.85 6.34
C PRO A 75 5.50 5.37 6.16
N SER A 76 4.67 6.20 6.79
CA SER A 76 4.86 7.65 6.85
C SER A 76 6.05 7.98 7.76
N PRO A 77 6.90 8.96 7.42
CA PRO A 77 7.93 9.45 8.32
C PRO A 77 7.36 10.36 9.42
N SER A 78 6.18 10.96 9.21
CA SER A 78 5.71 12.11 10.00
C SER A 78 4.39 11.87 10.72
N PHE A 79 3.56 10.93 10.24
CA PHE A 79 2.20 10.78 10.72
C PHE A 79 1.84 9.34 11.13
N ASP A 80 1.00 9.24 12.15
CA ASP A 80 0.11 8.11 12.38
C ASP A 80 -1.19 8.40 11.61
N VAL A 81 -1.52 7.55 10.64
CA VAL A 81 -2.57 7.84 9.65
C VAL A 81 -3.87 7.15 10.02
N ILE A 82 -4.96 7.92 10.06
CA ILE A 82 -6.30 7.41 10.27
C ILE A 82 -7.12 7.58 9.00
N LEU A 83 -7.77 6.51 8.54
CA LEU A 83 -8.75 6.56 7.45
C LEU A 83 -10.15 6.74 8.02
N THR A 84 -10.99 7.52 7.34
CA THR A 84 -12.39 7.73 7.71
C THR A 84 -13.24 8.13 6.50
N ALA A 85 -14.55 8.22 6.68
CA ALA A 85 -15.45 8.74 5.66
C ALA A 85 -15.29 10.26 5.52
N ALA A 86 -15.39 10.79 4.30
CA ALA A 86 -15.24 12.23 4.05
C ALA A 86 -16.33 13.05 4.76
N HIS A 87 -17.56 12.54 4.87
CA HIS A 87 -18.64 13.26 5.55
C HIS A 87 -18.44 13.43 7.07
N ASN A 88 -17.46 12.74 7.67
CA ASN A 88 -17.04 13.03 9.05
C ASN A 88 -16.14 14.28 9.13
N LEU A 89 -15.59 14.72 8.01
CA LEU A 89 -14.62 15.82 7.92
C LEU A 89 -15.21 17.08 7.26
N ILE A 90 -16.24 16.93 6.44
CA ILE A 90 -16.91 18.03 5.72
C ILE A 90 -18.42 17.77 5.59
N ASP A 91 -19.23 18.81 5.80
CA ASP A 91 -20.69 18.70 5.65
C ASP A 91 -21.18 18.95 4.21
N GLY A 92 -22.49 18.79 3.99
CA GLY A 92 -23.12 19.02 2.69
C GLY A 92 -23.03 20.46 2.17
N SER A 93 -22.75 21.42 3.06
CA SER A 93 -22.59 22.85 2.79
C SER A 93 -21.13 23.26 2.62
N LYS A 94 -20.21 22.29 2.57
CA LYS A 94 -18.75 22.49 2.49
C LYS A 94 -18.13 23.12 3.73
N ASN A 95 -18.81 23.11 4.87
CA ASN A 95 -18.19 23.49 6.13
C ASN A 95 -17.31 22.33 6.62
N LEU A 96 -16.08 22.65 6.98
CA LEU A 96 -15.16 21.69 7.58
C LEU A 96 -15.55 21.41 9.03
N ALA A 97 -15.26 20.20 9.49
CA ALA A 97 -15.46 19.80 10.88
C ALA A 97 -14.61 20.68 11.81
N SER A 98 -15.23 21.27 12.83
CA SER A 98 -14.52 21.95 13.92
C SER A 98 -14.43 21.05 15.15
N ASP A 99 -13.48 21.36 16.03
CA ASP A 99 -13.29 20.65 17.31
C ASP A 99 -13.16 19.12 17.14
N LEU A 100 -12.61 18.69 15.99
CA LEU A 100 -12.47 17.30 15.64
C LEU A 100 -11.46 16.62 16.57
N LYS A 101 -11.92 15.61 17.30
CA LYS A 101 -11.13 14.79 18.21
C LYS A 101 -11.12 13.34 17.75
N VAL A 102 -9.97 12.70 17.92
CA VAL A 102 -9.81 11.24 17.81
C VAL A 102 -9.76 10.68 19.23
N ILE A 103 -10.64 9.72 19.51
CA ILE A 103 -10.74 9.05 20.81
C ILE A 103 -10.40 7.57 20.59
N TYR A 104 -9.43 7.05 21.31
CA TYR A 104 -8.89 5.69 21.12
C TYR A 104 -8.39 5.08 22.43
N ALA A 105 -8.04 3.79 22.41
CA ALA A 105 -7.62 3.02 23.59
C ALA A 105 -8.62 3.18 24.75
N ASP A 106 -8.13 3.55 25.93
CA ASP A 106 -8.91 3.77 27.16
C ASP A 106 -9.45 5.22 27.26
N ASN A 107 -10.01 5.74 26.17
CA ASN A 107 -10.46 7.14 26.02
C ASN A 107 -9.32 8.18 26.04
N ASP A 108 -8.14 7.82 25.53
CA ASP A 108 -7.15 8.81 25.14
C ASP A 108 -7.74 9.70 24.03
N GLU A 109 -7.48 11.01 24.10
CA GLU A 109 -7.94 11.96 23.10
C GLU A 109 -6.77 12.68 22.42
N ASP A 110 -6.88 12.87 21.11
CA ASP A 110 -6.04 13.78 20.34
C ASP A 110 -6.91 14.77 19.58
N LEU A 111 -6.57 16.06 19.67
CA LEU A 111 -7.15 17.10 18.84
C LEU A 111 -6.59 16.98 17.43
N VAL A 112 -7.46 16.93 16.43
CA VAL A 112 -7.05 16.89 15.02
C VAL A 112 -6.74 18.30 14.54
N THR A 113 -5.50 18.48 14.12
CA THR A 113 -5.01 19.72 13.49
C THR A 113 -4.87 19.59 11.99
N GLU A 114 -4.78 18.36 11.47
CA GLU A 114 -4.55 18.11 10.05
C GLU A 114 -5.38 16.93 9.54
N PHE A 115 -6.12 17.17 8.46
CA PHE A 115 -6.80 16.14 7.68
C PHE A 115 -6.81 16.50 6.19
N ARG A 116 -7.12 15.51 5.34
CA ARG A 116 -7.34 15.68 3.89
C ARG A 116 -8.62 14.95 3.48
N ILE A 117 -9.32 15.52 2.51
CA ILE A 117 -10.56 14.97 1.97
C ILE A 117 -10.34 14.66 0.50
N CYS A 118 -10.96 13.59 -0.01
CA CYS A 118 -11.01 13.31 -1.44
C CYS A 118 -11.50 14.54 -2.22
N PRO A 119 -10.70 15.13 -3.15
CA PRO A 119 -11.10 16.33 -3.87
C PRO A 119 -12.39 16.14 -4.66
N GLN A 120 -12.57 14.97 -5.30
CA GLN A 120 -13.77 14.61 -6.03
C GLN A 120 -15.01 14.60 -5.14
N TYR A 121 -14.87 14.28 -3.84
CA TYR A 121 -15.98 14.39 -2.89
C TYR A 121 -16.38 15.85 -2.70
N VAL A 122 -15.40 16.74 -2.49
CA VAL A 122 -15.64 18.17 -2.30
C VAL A 122 -16.29 18.80 -3.53
N ASP A 123 -15.88 18.38 -4.72
CA ASP A 123 -16.41 18.87 -6.00
C ASP A 123 -17.89 18.53 -6.16
N ILE A 124 -18.31 17.34 -5.74
CA ILE A 124 -19.70 16.90 -5.86
C ILE A 124 -20.60 17.39 -4.71
N LEU A 125 -20.05 17.95 -3.62
CA LEU A 125 -20.87 18.55 -2.56
C LEU A 125 -21.69 19.73 -3.09
N GLY A 126 -22.95 19.82 -2.66
CA GLY A 126 -23.91 20.83 -3.14
C GLY A 126 -24.50 20.53 -4.52
N THR A 127 -23.85 19.66 -5.31
CA THR A 127 -24.51 18.98 -6.43
C THR A 127 -25.37 17.84 -5.84
N ARG A 128 -26.45 17.41 -6.49
CA ARG A 128 -27.24 16.24 -6.04
C ARG A 128 -26.78 15.00 -6.83
N PRO A 129 -25.55 14.48 -6.65
CA PRO A 129 -25.07 13.34 -7.43
C PRO A 129 -25.88 12.09 -7.06
N LYS A 130 -25.85 11.10 -7.95
CA LYS A 130 -26.33 9.76 -7.61
C LYS A 130 -25.56 9.25 -6.38
N SER A 131 -26.27 8.60 -5.46
CA SER A 131 -25.72 8.05 -4.19
C SER A 131 -24.45 7.23 -4.41
N ASP A 132 -24.39 6.48 -5.52
CA ASP A 132 -23.28 5.60 -5.88
C ASP A 132 -21.97 6.36 -6.14
N VAL A 133 -22.04 7.45 -6.91
CA VAL A 133 -20.87 8.29 -7.20
C VAL A 133 -20.36 8.94 -5.91
N ARG A 134 -21.29 9.40 -5.06
CA ARG A 134 -20.93 10.02 -3.78
C ARG A 134 -20.17 9.06 -2.88
N ALA A 135 -20.62 7.82 -2.78
CA ALA A 135 -20.04 6.83 -1.89
C ALA A 135 -18.67 6.31 -2.35
N ILE A 136 -18.33 6.38 -3.65
CA ILE A 136 -16.98 6.06 -4.15
C ILE A 136 -15.95 7.06 -3.61
N TYR A 137 -16.32 8.35 -3.57
CA TYR A 137 -15.42 9.43 -3.16
C TYR A 137 -15.52 9.78 -1.67
N ASP A 138 -16.45 9.19 -0.91
CA ASP A 138 -16.68 9.49 0.50
C ASP A 138 -15.60 8.86 1.41
N TYR A 139 -14.38 9.36 1.28
CA TYR A 139 -13.22 9.01 2.09
C TYR A 139 -12.31 10.22 2.35
N GLY A 140 -11.59 10.17 3.46
CA GLY A 140 -10.55 11.12 3.82
C GLY A 140 -9.54 10.51 4.78
N VAL A 141 -8.55 11.31 5.14
CA VAL A 141 -7.52 10.94 6.11
C VAL A 141 -7.38 11.98 7.19
N ILE A 142 -7.17 11.53 8.41
CA ILE A 142 -6.70 12.34 9.53
C ILE A 142 -5.21 12.03 9.73
N LEU A 143 -4.39 13.06 9.88
CA LEU A 143 -2.94 12.96 9.99
C LEU A 143 -2.54 13.39 11.40
N LEU A 144 -2.34 12.43 12.30
CA LEU A 144 -1.84 12.72 13.64
C LEU A 144 -0.31 12.74 13.60
N PRO A 145 0.37 13.74 14.19
CA PRO A 145 1.83 13.71 14.31
C PRO A 145 2.28 12.43 15.00
N LYS A 146 3.33 11.80 14.46
CA LYS A 146 3.91 10.60 15.05
C LYS A 146 4.35 10.85 16.49
N ASP A 147 3.98 9.93 17.37
CA ASP A 147 4.41 9.92 18.75
C ASP A 147 4.78 8.50 19.19
N GLU A 148 6.08 8.23 19.30
CA GLU A 148 6.61 6.92 19.72
C GLU A 148 6.08 6.50 21.10
N LYS A 149 5.73 7.44 21.98
CA LYS A 149 5.14 7.11 23.29
C LYS A 149 3.73 6.54 23.16
N LYS A 150 3.01 6.93 22.10
CA LYS A 150 1.64 6.50 21.79
C LYS A 150 1.58 5.32 20.82
N ARG A 151 2.72 4.84 20.31
CA ARG A 151 2.79 3.78 19.30
C ARG A 151 2.02 2.50 19.68
N HIS A 152 2.05 2.11 20.95
CA HIS A 152 1.32 0.94 21.44
C HIS A 152 -0.20 1.12 21.47
N LYS A 153 -0.69 2.37 21.44
CA LYS A 153 -2.11 2.74 21.44
C LYS A 153 -2.64 3.19 20.07
N ARG A 154 -1.75 3.39 19.10
CA ARG A 154 -2.06 3.82 17.72
C ARG A 154 -1.62 2.75 16.72
N GLN A 155 -2.22 1.57 16.83
CA GLN A 155 -1.84 0.39 16.06
C GLN A 155 -2.63 0.34 14.76
N GLY A 156 -1.94 0.31 13.61
CA GLY A 156 -2.58 0.34 12.31
C GLY A 156 -2.88 -1.03 11.70
N LEU A 157 -4.00 -1.12 10.98
CA LEU A 157 -4.31 -2.26 10.11
C LEU A 157 -3.32 -2.34 8.94
N GLY A 158 -3.23 -3.55 8.38
CA GLY A 158 -2.48 -3.77 7.14
C GLY A 158 -3.21 -3.22 5.92
N LEU A 159 -2.45 -2.99 4.85
CA LEU A 159 -2.94 -2.59 3.53
C LEU A 159 -2.24 -3.42 2.46
N SER A 160 -2.95 -3.73 1.37
CA SER A 160 -2.39 -4.46 0.23
C SER A 160 -2.76 -3.76 -1.08
N LEU A 161 -1.75 -3.31 -1.81
CA LEU A 161 -1.89 -2.76 -3.14
C LEU A 161 -2.37 -3.83 -4.13
N GLU A 162 -1.99 -5.10 -3.92
CA GLU A 162 -2.45 -6.21 -4.75
C GLU A 162 -3.98 -6.40 -4.67
N LEU A 163 -4.55 -6.37 -3.45
CA LEU A 163 -6.01 -6.38 -3.26
C LEU A 163 -6.69 -5.13 -3.87
N SER A 164 -5.95 -4.02 -3.90
CA SER A 164 -6.41 -2.73 -4.42
C SER A 164 -6.40 -2.69 -5.96
N SER A 165 -5.53 -3.46 -6.61
CA SER A 165 -5.33 -3.50 -8.06
C SER A 165 -5.92 -4.74 -8.74
N ASN A 166 -6.21 -5.81 -8.00
CA ASN A 166 -6.69 -7.08 -8.55
C ASN A 166 -8.10 -7.42 -8.05
N ASP A 167 -9.09 -7.10 -8.87
CA ASP A 167 -10.51 -7.37 -8.59
C ASP A 167 -10.82 -8.85 -8.38
N THR A 168 -10.00 -9.74 -8.94
CA THR A 168 -10.19 -11.19 -8.77
C THR A 168 -9.88 -11.68 -7.36
N LEU A 169 -9.22 -10.87 -6.53
CA LEU A 169 -8.94 -11.20 -5.13
C LEU A 169 -10.10 -10.82 -4.20
N LEU A 170 -11.04 -9.97 -4.64
CA LEU A 170 -12.22 -9.53 -3.88
C LEU A 170 -13.51 -10.05 -4.51
N LYS A 171 -13.63 -11.37 -4.63
CA LYS A 171 -14.80 -12.02 -5.23
C LYS A 171 -16.04 -11.92 -4.33
N PRO A 172 -17.24 -11.85 -4.93
CA PRO A 172 -18.49 -12.00 -4.19
C PRO A 172 -18.51 -13.29 -3.35
N GLY A 173 -19.13 -13.22 -2.18
CA GLY A 173 -19.22 -14.30 -1.21
C GLY A 173 -18.08 -14.35 -0.20
N LYS A 174 -16.98 -13.61 -0.39
CA LYS A 174 -15.95 -13.47 0.65
C LYS A 174 -16.53 -12.77 1.87
N GLU A 175 -16.28 -13.30 3.06
CA GLU A 175 -16.69 -12.64 4.30
C GLU A 175 -15.82 -11.39 4.54
N VAL A 176 -16.47 -10.26 4.77
CA VAL A 176 -15.85 -9.02 5.25
C VAL A 176 -16.28 -8.75 6.68
N ARG A 177 -15.42 -8.03 7.40
CA ARG A 177 -15.69 -7.61 8.77
C ARG A 177 -15.58 -6.09 8.90
N VAL A 178 -16.38 -5.55 9.80
CA VAL A 178 -16.50 -4.13 10.08
C VAL A 178 -16.49 -3.92 11.58
N TYR A 179 -15.61 -3.04 12.06
CA TYR A 179 -15.58 -2.60 13.45
C TYR A 179 -15.85 -1.12 13.54
N GLY A 180 -16.71 -0.68 14.44
CA GLY A 180 -16.94 0.75 14.62
C GLY A 180 -17.78 1.12 15.82
N TYR A 181 -17.93 2.41 16.04
CA TYR A 181 -18.67 2.96 17.16
C TYR A 181 -20.06 3.35 16.71
N GLY A 182 -21.05 2.58 17.15
CA GLY A 182 -22.46 2.86 16.89
C GLY A 182 -23.04 3.88 17.87
N GLU A 183 -24.06 4.62 17.44
CA GLU A 183 -24.79 5.58 18.27
C GLU A 183 -25.54 4.90 19.43
N THR A 184 -25.99 3.66 19.23
CA THR A 184 -26.76 2.91 20.24
C THR A 184 -25.86 2.15 21.23
N ALA A 185 -24.58 2.00 20.91
CA ALA A 185 -23.63 1.18 21.66
C ALA A 185 -23.02 1.84 22.90
N GLY A 186 -23.44 3.06 23.27
CA GLY A 186 -22.97 3.71 24.50
C GLY A 186 -21.46 3.97 24.57
N GLY A 187 -20.75 3.94 23.43
CA GLY A 187 -19.29 4.06 23.36
C GLY A 187 -18.54 2.74 23.23
N ASP A 188 -19.23 1.60 23.22
CA ASP A 188 -18.62 0.31 22.94
C ASP A 188 -18.32 0.13 21.44
N LEU A 189 -17.26 -0.65 21.18
CA LEU A 189 -16.87 -1.03 19.83
C LEU A 189 -17.78 -2.18 19.36
N LEU A 190 -18.49 -1.97 18.26
CA LEU A 190 -19.32 -2.98 17.63
C LEU A 190 -18.55 -3.73 16.55
N GLU A 191 -18.75 -5.04 16.50
CA GLU A 191 -18.32 -5.91 15.40
C GLU A 191 -19.51 -6.31 14.55
N SER A 192 -19.29 -6.38 13.24
CA SER A 192 -20.24 -6.90 12.28
C SER A 192 -19.52 -7.62 11.15
N SER A 193 -20.08 -8.73 10.67
CA SER A 193 -19.55 -9.47 9.53
C SER A 193 -20.66 -9.83 8.54
N GLY A 194 -20.26 -10.09 7.30
CA GLY A 194 -21.16 -10.59 6.28
C GLY A 194 -20.48 -10.77 4.93
N PRO A 195 -21.13 -11.48 3.98
CA PRO A 195 -20.58 -11.67 2.66
C PRO A 195 -20.47 -10.36 1.87
N LEU A 196 -19.39 -10.21 1.13
CA LEU A 196 -19.17 -9.22 0.09
C LEU A 196 -20.08 -9.54 -1.11
N ASN A 197 -20.90 -8.58 -1.53
CA ASN A 197 -21.74 -8.69 -2.72
C ASN A 197 -20.97 -8.24 -3.97
N SER A 198 -20.23 -7.13 -3.87
CA SER A 198 -19.51 -6.52 -4.99
C SER A 198 -18.31 -5.71 -4.49
N ALA A 199 -17.23 -5.70 -5.27
CA ALA A 199 -16.04 -4.90 -5.03
C ALA A 199 -15.54 -4.28 -6.33
N THR A 200 -16.32 -3.35 -6.90
CA THR A 200 -15.92 -2.54 -8.06
C THR A 200 -15.17 -1.30 -7.56
N SER A 201 -15.55 -0.08 -7.94
CA SER A 201 -15.03 1.16 -7.32
C SER A 201 -15.62 1.41 -5.91
N GLN A 202 -16.69 0.69 -5.57
CA GLN A 202 -17.36 0.69 -4.28
C GLN A 202 -17.46 -0.75 -3.75
N LEU A 203 -17.40 -0.90 -2.43
CA LEU A 203 -17.73 -2.15 -1.75
C LEU A 203 -19.23 -2.17 -1.41
N GLU A 204 -19.87 -3.30 -1.66
CA GLU A 204 -21.22 -3.63 -1.18
C GLU A 204 -21.15 -4.97 -0.45
N TYR A 205 -21.68 -5.05 0.77
CA TYR A 205 -21.55 -6.23 1.63
C TYR A 205 -22.71 -6.32 2.62
N GLN A 206 -22.98 -7.51 3.17
CA GLN A 206 -24.17 -7.76 4.00
C GLN A 206 -23.97 -7.57 5.51
N ALA A 207 -22.79 -7.12 5.94
CA ALA A 207 -22.55 -6.81 7.35
C ALA A 207 -23.49 -5.68 7.82
N PRO A 208 -24.34 -5.89 8.84
CA PRO A 208 -25.21 -4.84 9.37
C PRO A 208 -24.38 -3.72 10.01
N THR A 209 -24.79 -2.48 9.80
CA THR A 209 -24.15 -1.30 10.41
C THR A 209 -25.22 -0.32 10.89
N GLU A 210 -24.84 0.56 11.81
CA GLU A 210 -25.74 1.57 12.38
C GLU A 210 -25.15 2.98 12.29
N PRO A 211 -25.96 4.04 12.50
CA PRO A 211 -25.43 5.41 12.61
C PRO A 211 -24.26 5.50 13.59
N GLY A 212 -23.26 6.33 13.27
CA GLY A 212 -22.01 6.43 14.03
C GLY A 212 -20.87 5.56 13.48
N MET A 213 -21.17 4.42 12.86
CA MET A 213 -20.14 3.53 12.31
C MET A 213 -19.50 4.06 11.01
N SER A 214 -19.96 5.18 10.46
CA SER A 214 -19.38 5.73 9.23
C SER A 214 -17.91 6.08 9.41
N GLY A 215 -17.08 5.59 8.50
CA GLY A 215 -15.62 5.62 8.53
C GLY A 215 -14.95 4.37 9.12
N SER A 216 -15.72 3.38 9.55
CA SER A 216 -15.20 2.06 9.99
C SER A 216 -14.39 1.36 8.89
N PRO A 217 -13.35 0.59 9.23
CA PRO A 217 -12.67 -0.26 8.27
C PRO A 217 -13.60 -1.37 7.80
N VAL A 218 -13.55 -1.65 6.52
CA VAL A 218 -13.97 -2.92 5.94
C VAL A 218 -12.70 -3.71 5.68
N TRP A 219 -12.54 -4.85 6.33
CA TRP A 219 -11.30 -5.64 6.25
C TRP A 219 -11.58 -7.12 5.98
N ILE A 220 -10.55 -7.80 5.48
CA ILE A 220 -10.54 -9.25 5.26
C ILE A 220 -9.26 -9.88 5.81
N PRO A 221 -9.27 -11.17 6.16
CA PRO A 221 -8.04 -11.92 6.32
C PRO A 221 -7.37 -12.10 4.95
N TYR A 222 -6.10 -11.72 4.84
CA TYR A 222 -5.27 -11.91 3.64
C TYR A 222 -3.82 -12.18 4.05
N GLY A 223 -3.23 -13.26 3.52
CA GLY A 223 -1.85 -13.64 3.88
C GLY A 223 -1.65 -13.86 5.38
N GLY A 224 -2.68 -14.34 6.08
CA GLY A 224 -2.67 -14.50 7.53
C GLY A 224 -2.69 -13.17 8.31
N GLN A 225 -3.12 -12.06 7.70
CA GLN A 225 -3.13 -10.74 8.31
C GLN A 225 -4.50 -10.06 8.12
N GLN A 226 -4.81 -9.12 9.01
CA GLN A 226 -6.01 -8.27 8.88
C GLN A 226 -5.68 -7.09 7.97
N VAL A 227 -6.28 -7.10 6.77
CA VAL A 227 -6.00 -6.11 5.73
C VAL A 227 -7.26 -5.32 5.43
N ALA A 228 -7.18 -4.00 5.57
CA ALA A 228 -8.27 -3.11 5.20
C ALA A 228 -8.40 -3.05 3.67
N VAL A 229 -9.63 -3.18 3.18
CA VAL A 229 -9.98 -3.16 1.75
C VAL A 229 -10.97 -2.03 1.41
N GLY A 230 -11.56 -1.40 2.42
CA GLY A 230 -12.45 -0.27 2.24
C GLY A 230 -12.76 0.50 3.51
N ILE A 231 -13.53 1.57 3.33
CA ILE A 231 -13.96 2.50 4.37
C ILE A 231 -15.49 2.56 4.32
N HIS A 232 -16.16 2.05 5.34
CA HIS A 232 -17.62 2.09 5.43
C HIS A 232 -18.12 3.54 5.40
N ASN A 233 -19.13 3.86 4.60
CA ASN A 233 -19.62 5.23 4.51
C ASN A 233 -21.11 5.37 4.23
N MET A 234 -21.80 4.32 3.77
CA MET A 234 -23.21 4.43 3.43
C MET A 234 -24.01 3.17 3.73
N ARG A 235 -25.30 3.40 3.95
CA ARG A 235 -26.37 2.39 3.94
C ARG A 235 -26.50 1.72 2.57
N PRO A 236 -27.13 0.53 2.49
CA PRO A 236 -27.27 -0.22 1.25
C PRO A 236 -28.15 0.53 0.24
N LYS A 237 -28.05 0.16 -1.05
CA LYS A 237 -28.89 0.75 -2.13
C LYS A 237 -30.35 0.34 -1.99
N GLU A 238 -30.57 -0.89 -1.56
CA GLU A 238 -31.90 -1.46 -1.38
C GLU A 238 -32.15 -1.70 0.12
N SER A 239 -33.39 -1.52 0.56
CA SER A 239 -33.75 -1.74 1.95
C SER A 239 -33.51 -3.21 2.32
N GLY A 240 -32.70 -3.46 3.36
CA GLY A 240 -32.40 -4.81 3.86
C GLY A 240 -31.21 -5.52 3.19
N SER A 241 -30.46 -4.88 2.29
CA SER A 241 -29.41 -5.55 1.49
C SER A 241 -27.95 -5.31 1.95
N GLY A 242 -27.73 -4.82 3.17
CA GLY A 242 -26.39 -4.75 3.77
C GLY A 242 -25.87 -3.34 4.04
N SER A 243 -24.65 -3.04 3.59
CA SER A 243 -23.87 -1.82 3.84
C SER A 243 -22.93 -1.54 2.66
N ARG A 244 -22.41 -0.30 2.58
CA ARG A 244 -21.49 0.13 1.53
C ARG A 244 -20.28 0.88 2.06
N GLY A 245 -19.20 0.85 1.29
CA GLY A 245 -17.99 1.60 1.60
C GLY A 245 -17.18 2.00 0.38
N ALA A 246 -16.39 3.06 0.50
CA ALA A 246 -15.38 3.42 -0.49
C ALA A 246 -14.33 2.31 -0.52
N ARG A 247 -14.06 1.75 -1.71
CA ARG A 247 -13.01 0.74 -1.86
C ARG A 247 -11.64 1.42 -1.84
N ILE A 248 -10.67 0.80 -1.18
CA ILE A 248 -9.26 1.17 -1.34
C ILE A 248 -8.81 0.57 -2.67
N THR A 249 -8.98 1.32 -3.75
CA THR A 249 -8.45 1.00 -5.09
C THR A 249 -7.00 1.43 -5.22
N ASP A 250 -6.29 1.00 -6.27
CA ASP A 250 -4.93 1.50 -6.58
C ASP A 250 -4.84 3.04 -6.56
N GLN A 251 -5.84 3.72 -7.14
CA GLN A 251 -5.90 5.18 -7.14
C GLN A 251 -6.04 5.75 -5.72
N VAL A 252 -6.95 5.18 -4.90
CA VAL A 252 -7.13 5.61 -3.51
C VAL A 252 -5.86 5.35 -2.72
N PHE A 253 -5.29 4.14 -2.81
CA PHE A 253 -4.05 3.75 -2.14
C PHE A 253 -2.89 4.71 -2.46
N ARG A 254 -2.69 5.01 -3.74
CA ARG A 254 -1.68 5.99 -4.19
C ARG A 254 -1.90 7.36 -3.56
N GLN A 255 -3.16 7.83 -3.52
CA GLN A 255 -3.53 9.10 -2.92
C GLN A 255 -3.26 9.13 -1.41
N LEU A 256 -3.56 8.03 -0.70
CA LEU A 256 -3.27 7.89 0.73
C LEU A 256 -1.75 7.98 0.98
N CYS A 257 -0.94 7.28 0.18
CA CYS A 257 0.51 7.36 0.28
C CYS A 257 1.04 8.78 0.01
N LEU A 258 0.43 9.51 -0.93
CA LEU A 258 0.81 10.88 -1.23
C LEU A 258 0.51 11.82 -0.06
N TRP A 259 -0.69 11.75 0.51
CA TRP A 259 -1.06 12.56 1.68
C TRP A 259 -0.22 12.25 2.91
N ALA A 260 0.09 10.97 3.15
CA ALA A 260 0.85 10.52 4.30
C ALA A 260 2.37 10.69 4.13
N GLY A 261 2.87 10.98 2.93
CA GLY A 261 4.30 10.90 2.62
C GLY A 261 4.86 9.46 2.75
N GLY A 262 4.00 8.44 2.56
CA GLY A 262 4.34 7.02 2.73
C GLY A 262 4.95 6.36 1.49
N GLY A 263 5.28 7.13 0.45
CA GLY A 263 5.83 6.63 -0.81
C GLY A 263 6.78 7.64 -1.46
N PHE A 264 7.40 7.23 -2.55
CA PHE A 264 8.23 8.11 -3.38
C PHE A 264 7.56 8.29 -4.73
N PHE A 265 7.26 9.53 -5.11
CA PHE A 265 6.47 9.81 -6.31
C PHE A 265 7.30 10.54 -7.35
N ASN A 266 7.13 10.16 -8.61
CA ASN A 266 7.83 10.74 -9.74
C ASN A 266 9.35 10.80 -9.51
N ARG A 267 9.93 9.66 -9.12
CA ARG A 267 11.36 9.53 -8.80
C ARG A 267 12.10 8.66 -9.79
N ARG A 268 13.40 8.84 -9.86
CA ARG A 268 14.30 8.02 -10.68
C ARG A 268 15.14 7.12 -9.81
N LEU A 269 15.40 5.91 -10.28
CA LEU A 269 16.29 4.97 -9.62
C LEU A 269 17.71 5.16 -10.18
N CYS A 270 18.58 5.81 -9.41
CA CYS A 270 19.90 6.25 -9.86
C CYS A 270 21.02 5.51 -9.12
N ALA A 271 21.96 4.89 -9.85
CA ALA A 271 23.26 4.51 -9.33
C ALA A 271 24.27 5.63 -9.63
N VAL A 272 24.81 6.24 -8.57
CA VAL A 272 25.69 7.41 -8.72
C VAL A 272 27.03 7.02 -9.35
N GLY A 273 27.45 7.79 -10.35
CA GLY A 273 28.77 7.72 -10.96
C GLY A 273 29.89 8.06 -10.00
N LYS A 274 30.88 7.19 -9.83
CA LYS A 274 32.13 7.48 -9.10
C LYS A 274 33.27 6.80 -9.85
N GLY A 275 34.17 7.59 -10.37
CA GLY A 275 35.38 7.15 -11.05
C GLY A 275 36.39 6.52 -10.07
N PRO A 276 37.48 5.92 -10.59
CA PRO A 276 38.51 5.25 -9.79
C PRO A 276 39.21 6.17 -8.78
N ASP A 277 39.28 7.46 -9.08
CA ASP A 277 39.86 8.51 -8.24
C ASP A 277 38.82 9.18 -7.31
N GLY A 278 37.60 8.66 -7.28
CA GLY A 278 36.49 9.20 -6.51
C GLY A 278 35.85 10.45 -7.12
N LYS A 279 36.27 10.88 -8.32
CA LYS A 279 35.59 11.97 -9.03
C LYS A 279 34.20 11.52 -9.50
N PRO A 280 33.20 12.40 -9.50
CA PRO A 280 31.91 12.10 -10.10
C PRO A 280 32.09 11.72 -11.56
N THR A 281 31.45 10.62 -11.97
CA THR A 281 31.21 10.29 -13.37
C THR A 281 29.72 10.48 -13.66
N HIS A 282 29.28 10.18 -14.88
CA HIS A 282 27.86 10.15 -15.22
C HIS A 282 27.08 9.19 -14.31
N ASN A 283 25.80 9.50 -14.09
CA ASN A 283 24.91 8.63 -13.32
C ASN A 283 24.29 7.57 -14.23
N THR A 284 23.92 6.44 -13.63
CA THR A 284 23.24 5.32 -14.31
C THR A 284 21.81 5.20 -13.79
N TYR A 285 20.82 5.36 -14.65
CA TYR A 285 19.40 5.33 -14.30
C TYR A 285 18.70 4.11 -14.87
N LEU A 286 17.79 3.49 -14.11
CA LEU A 286 16.90 2.47 -14.65
C LEU A 286 15.92 3.12 -15.66
N SER A 287 15.86 2.58 -16.87
CA SER A 287 15.13 3.15 -18.00
C SER A 287 14.25 2.10 -18.68
N PHE A 288 13.05 2.48 -19.10
CA PHE A 288 12.22 1.67 -20.00
C PHE A 288 12.06 2.39 -21.33
N SER A 289 12.14 1.70 -22.46
CA SER A 289 11.95 2.34 -23.77
C SER A 289 10.79 1.70 -24.53
N ARG A 290 10.15 2.49 -25.40
CA ARG A 290 8.99 2.06 -26.18
C ARG A 290 9.27 0.85 -27.07
N HIS A 291 10.53 0.64 -27.43
CA HIS A 291 10.99 -0.34 -28.41
C HIS A 291 11.73 -1.52 -27.75
N CYS A 292 11.69 -1.63 -26.43
CA CYS A 292 12.31 -2.73 -25.72
C CYS A 292 11.34 -3.33 -24.71
N ASP A 293 11.28 -4.67 -24.69
CA ASP A 293 10.39 -5.41 -23.79
C ASP A 293 10.95 -5.51 -22.36
N PHE A 294 12.14 -4.95 -22.11
CA PHE A 294 12.84 -4.99 -20.84
C PHE A 294 13.57 -3.68 -20.57
N ALA A 295 13.89 -3.46 -19.29
CA ALA A 295 14.61 -2.30 -18.81
C ALA A 295 16.04 -2.24 -19.34
N LYS A 296 16.47 -1.03 -19.65
CA LYS A 296 17.85 -0.66 -19.95
C LYS A 296 18.37 0.26 -18.85
N VAL A 297 19.59 0.71 -19.01
CA VAL A 297 20.11 1.86 -18.28
C VAL A 297 20.24 3.06 -19.21
N PHE A 298 19.99 4.23 -18.65
CA PHE A 298 20.33 5.53 -19.25
C PHE A 298 21.54 6.11 -18.51
N LEU A 299 22.53 6.60 -19.24
CA LEU A 299 23.73 7.26 -18.71
C LEU A 299 23.63 8.78 -18.92
N GLY A 300 23.85 9.56 -17.87
CA GLY A 300 23.89 11.01 -18.00
C GLY A 300 23.90 11.77 -16.67
N SER A 301 23.89 13.10 -16.74
CA SER A 301 23.73 13.95 -15.55
C SER A 301 22.29 13.92 -15.01
N SER A 302 22.04 14.49 -13.84
CA SER A 302 20.67 14.62 -13.30
C SER A 302 19.81 15.57 -14.15
N GLU A 303 20.42 16.61 -14.72
CA GLU A 303 19.78 17.53 -15.65
C GLU A 303 19.36 16.81 -16.94
N ALA A 304 20.26 15.99 -17.51
CA ALA A 304 19.97 15.20 -18.70
C ALA A 304 18.84 14.19 -18.43
N ALA A 305 18.90 13.46 -17.31
CA ALA A 305 17.86 12.53 -16.89
C ALA A 305 16.51 13.23 -16.64
N SER A 306 16.51 14.50 -16.24
CA SER A 306 15.29 15.28 -16.03
C SER A 306 14.53 15.64 -17.30
N SER A 307 15.21 15.59 -18.44
CA SER A 307 14.60 15.77 -19.76
C SER A 307 13.98 14.49 -20.32
N GLN A 308 14.21 13.34 -19.67
CA GLN A 308 13.72 12.03 -20.11
C GLN A 308 12.39 11.70 -19.43
N ASP A 309 11.40 11.29 -20.22
CA ASP A 309 10.08 10.92 -19.72
C ASP A 309 9.97 9.44 -19.33
N ASN A 310 11.04 8.67 -19.54
CA ASN A 310 11.05 7.23 -19.47
C ASN A 310 11.91 6.64 -18.33
N LEU A 311 12.21 7.47 -17.32
CA LEU A 311 13.02 7.15 -16.14
C LEU A 311 12.24 7.25 -14.81
N SER A 312 10.97 7.63 -14.85
CA SER A 312 10.22 8.06 -13.66
C SER A 312 9.29 6.96 -13.13
N PHE A 313 9.29 6.80 -11.81
CA PHE A 313 8.53 5.79 -11.08
C PHE A 313 7.81 6.39 -9.88
N ASP A 314 6.65 5.83 -9.54
CA ASP A 314 6.14 5.84 -8.18
C ASP A 314 6.62 4.56 -7.48
N ILE A 315 7.29 4.72 -6.34
CA ILE A 315 7.75 3.63 -5.49
C ILE A 315 6.83 3.59 -4.28
N LEU A 316 5.91 2.63 -4.29
CA LEU A 316 4.80 2.55 -3.34
C LEU A 316 5.00 1.38 -2.39
N PRO A 317 4.65 1.50 -1.10
CA PRO A 317 4.50 0.34 -0.25
C PRO A 317 3.35 -0.51 -0.80
N ALA A 318 3.59 -1.78 -0.98
CA ALA A 318 2.73 -2.71 -1.69
C ALA A 318 2.04 -3.69 -0.75
N THR A 319 2.82 -4.27 0.15
CA THR A 319 2.32 -5.12 1.23
C THR A 319 2.69 -4.45 2.53
N ILE A 320 1.71 -3.88 3.20
CA ILE A 320 1.86 -3.21 4.48
C ILE A 320 1.24 -4.14 5.53
N PRO A 321 2.07 -4.82 6.35
CA PRO A 321 1.53 -5.64 7.41
C PRO A 321 0.93 -4.76 8.52
N PRO A 322 -0.02 -5.28 9.33
CA PRO A 322 -0.52 -4.58 10.49
C PRO A 322 0.62 -4.36 11.52
N SER A 323 0.47 -3.37 12.39
CA SER A 323 1.54 -2.96 13.32
C SER A 323 1.98 -4.06 14.31
N TRP A 324 1.14 -5.07 14.53
CA TRP A 324 1.41 -6.22 15.41
C TRP A 324 1.94 -7.47 14.67
N ALA A 325 2.20 -7.39 13.37
CA ALA A 325 2.79 -8.49 12.63
C ALA A 325 4.23 -8.79 13.11
N VAL A 326 4.61 -10.07 13.12
CA VAL A 326 5.95 -10.55 13.52
C VAL A 326 7.07 -9.90 12.70
N LYS A 327 6.82 -9.67 11.41
CA LYS A 327 7.74 -8.98 10.49
C LYS A 327 7.02 -7.74 9.92
N PRO A 328 7.08 -6.57 10.59
CA PRO A 328 6.27 -5.41 10.24
C PRO A 328 6.81 -4.60 9.06
N SER A 329 7.82 -5.10 8.34
CA SER A 329 8.47 -4.35 7.27
C SER A 329 7.62 -4.38 5.99
N PRO A 330 7.29 -3.22 5.41
CA PRO A 330 6.55 -3.20 4.16
C PRO A 330 7.41 -3.71 3.00
N LEU A 331 6.75 -4.40 2.07
CA LEU A 331 7.30 -4.64 0.73
C LEU A 331 6.91 -3.49 -0.19
N TRP A 332 7.69 -3.26 -1.23
CA TRP A 332 7.57 -2.11 -2.12
C TRP A 332 7.39 -2.56 -3.57
N ALA A 333 6.62 -1.81 -4.34
CA ALA A 333 6.44 -2.01 -5.77
C ALA A 333 6.79 -0.72 -6.52
N PHE A 334 7.22 -0.90 -7.77
CA PHE A 334 7.59 0.20 -8.66
C PHE A 334 6.55 0.30 -9.77
N LYS A 335 5.94 1.47 -9.88
CA LYS A 335 4.98 1.81 -10.92
C LYS A 335 5.60 2.85 -11.86
N PHE A 336 5.93 2.42 -13.06
CA PHE A 336 6.48 3.25 -14.12
C PHE A 336 5.45 4.28 -14.62
N HIS A 337 5.90 5.50 -14.83
CA HIS A 337 5.10 6.55 -15.46
C HIS A 337 5.20 6.42 -16.97
N THR A 338 4.26 5.69 -17.55
CA THR A 338 4.22 5.49 -19.00
C THR A 338 4.04 6.82 -19.74
N PRO A 339 4.98 7.21 -20.63
CA PRO A 339 4.88 8.43 -21.41
C PRO A 339 3.57 8.54 -22.22
N SER A 340 3.10 9.77 -22.42
CA SER A 340 1.78 10.05 -23.00
C SER A 340 1.57 9.48 -24.41
N GLY A 341 2.66 9.27 -25.17
CA GLY A 341 2.67 8.68 -26.51
C GLY A 341 2.81 7.15 -26.60
N TRP A 342 2.93 6.43 -25.48
CA TRP A 342 3.01 4.97 -25.50
C TRP A 342 1.62 4.35 -25.66
N LYS A 343 1.52 3.30 -26.48
CA LYS A 343 0.25 2.61 -26.77
C LYS A 343 -0.22 1.72 -25.61
N ASP A 344 0.72 1.14 -24.88
CA ASP A 344 0.45 0.18 -23.81
C ASP A 344 0.56 0.87 -22.44
N LYS A 345 -0.49 1.61 -22.09
CA LYS A 345 -0.55 2.37 -20.83
C LYS A 345 -0.85 1.49 -19.62
N GLU A 346 -1.32 0.27 -19.86
CA GLU A 346 -1.68 -0.67 -18.81
C GLU A 346 -0.43 -1.30 -18.20
N LYS A 347 0.60 -1.59 -19.03
CA LYS A 347 1.91 -2.05 -18.55
C LYS A 347 2.68 -0.94 -17.83
N CYS A 348 2.52 -0.90 -16.51
CA CYS A 348 3.16 0.09 -15.66
C CYS A 348 3.82 -0.52 -14.42
N TRP A 349 3.61 -1.79 -14.08
CA TRP A 349 4.26 -2.41 -12.93
C TRP A 349 5.59 -3.03 -13.34
N VAL A 350 6.64 -2.77 -12.56
CA VAL A 350 7.94 -3.41 -12.80
C VAL A 350 7.93 -4.83 -12.24
N GLU A 351 8.10 -5.83 -13.11
CA GLU A 351 8.33 -7.22 -12.74
C GLU A 351 9.83 -7.52 -12.80
N TRP A 352 10.38 -8.00 -11.68
CA TRP A 352 11.79 -8.35 -11.58
C TRP A 352 12.00 -9.80 -11.98
N GLN A 353 12.94 -10.06 -12.90
CA GLN A 353 13.24 -11.40 -13.38
C GLN A 353 14.74 -11.75 -13.16
N PRO A 354 15.18 -12.00 -11.91
CA PRO A 354 16.59 -12.29 -11.61
C PRO A 354 17.18 -13.44 -12.43
N ALA A 355 16.42 -14.52 -12.62
CA ALA A 355 16.85 -15.67 -13.43
C ALA A 355 17.14 -15.32 -14.90
N LYS A 356 16.57 -14.22 -15.41
CA LYS A 356 16.76 -13.71 -16.78
C LYS A 356 17.58 -12.42 -16.83
N GLN A 357 18.11 -11.97 -15.68
CA GLN A 357 18.92 -10.75 -15.57
C GLN A 357 18.24 -9.53 -16.20
N ARG A 358 16.94 -9.36 -15.98
CA ARG A 358 16.16 -8.26 -16.56
C ARG A 358 15.00 -7.81 -15.68
N ALA A 359 14.52 -6.60 -15.92
CA ALA A 359 13.24 -6.10 -15.41
C ALA A 359 12.31 -5.81 -16.59
N VAL A 360 11.00 -6.05 -16.44
CA VAL A 360 10.01 -5.85 -17.52
C VAL A 360 8.79 -5.09 -16.98
N LEU A 361 7.99 -4.50 -17.86
CA LEU A 361 6.71 -3.89 -17.47
C LEU A 361 5.56 -4.88 -17.68
N VAL A 362 4.66 -4.95 -16.70
CA VAL A 362 3.45 -5.79 -16.73
C VAL A 362 2.22 -4.97 -16.35
N ASP A 363 1.05 -5.45 -16.78
CA ASP A 363 -0.25 -4.80 -16.55
C ASP A 363 -0.81 -5.04 -15.14
N THR A 364 -0.44 -6.18 -14.54
CA THR A 364 -1.00 -6.68 -13.30
C THR A 364 0.09 -6.86 -12.26
N MET A 365 -0.14 -6.28 -11.08
CA MET A 365 0.71 -6.47 -9.92
C MET A 365 0.56 -7.89 -9.36
N LYS A 366 1.71 -8.50 -9.03
CA LYS A 366 1.89 -9.82 -8.44
C LYS A 366 3.00 -9.76 -7.38
N GLU A 367 3.17 -10.85 -6.64
CA GLU A 367 4.24 -10.95 -5.63
C GLU A 367 5.65 -10.77 -6.23
N VAL A 368 5.88 -11.21 -7.48
CA VAL A 368 7.17 -11.04 -8.18
C VAL A 368 7.56 -9.58 -8.46
N ASN A 369 6.62 -8.65 -8.32
CA ASN A 369 6.87 -7.21 -8.44
C ASN A 369 7.41 -6.61 -7.13
N LEU A 370 7.35 -7.35 -6.03
CA LEU A 370 7.65 -6.87 -4.69
C LEU A 370 9.15 -6.92 -4.39
N CYS A 371 9.62 -5.91 -3.68
CA CYS A 371 10.99 -5.85 -3.18
C CYS A 371 11.04 -5.31 -1.74
N GLY A 372 12.03 -5.75 -0.98
CA GLY A 372 12.34 -5.21 0.33
C GLY A 372 13.15 -3.92 0.22
N LYS A 373 12.89 -2.97 1.12
CA LYS A 373 13.67 -1.74 1.28
C LYS A 373 14.60 -1.87 2.48
N LYS A 374 15.88 -2.12 2.24
CA LYS A 374 16.99 -1.79 3.16
C LYS A 374 17.68 -0.56 2.58
N PRO A 375 18.15 0.43 3.37
CA PRO A 375 18.45 1.78 2.86
C PRO A 375 19.14 1.74 1.48
N PHE A 376 18.26 1.98 0.50
CA PHE A 376 18.43 2.11 -0.94
C PHE A 376 19.06 0.95 -1.73
N ARG A 377 18.69 -0.28 -1.40
CA ARG A 377 18.84 -1.46 -2.28
C ARG A 377 17.48 -1.97 -2.70
N VAL A 378 17.33 -2.38 -3.95
CA VAL A 378 16.17 -3.15 -4.42
C VAL A 378 16.51 -4.63 -4.20
N VAL A 379 15.96 -5.19 -3.13
CA VAL A 379 16.23 -6.57 -2.71
C VAL A 379 14.99 -7.41 -2.97
N ILE A 380 15.10 -8.42 -3.82
CA ILE A 380 14.00 -9.32 -4.17
C ILE A 380 14.07 -10.51 -3.21
N PRO A 381 13.04 -10.72 -2.38
CA PRO A 381 12.98 -11.87 -1.50
C PRO A 381 12.82 -13.14 -2.33
N MET A 382 13.66 -14.14 -2.06
CA MET A 382 13.52 -15.49 -2.62
C MET A 382 12.88 -16.39 -1.56
N ALA A 383 12.29 -17.53 -1.97
CA ALA A 383 11.59 -18.46 -1.08
C ALA A 383 12.43 -18.89 0.15
N ASN A 384 13.75 -18.93 0.01
CA ASN A 384 14.67 -19.03 1.13
C ASN A 384 15.18 -17.64 1.51
N GLU A 385 14.84 -17.17 2.71
CA GLU A 385 15.19 -15.82 3.22
C GLU A 385 16.71 -15.54 3.25
N THR A 386 17.54 -16.59 3.12
CA THR A 386 19.00 -16.51 3.06
C THR A 386 19.53 -16.12 1.67
N ASN A 387 18.73 -16.24 0.61
CA ASN A 387 19.19 -16.12 -0.78
C ASN A 387 18.53 -14.94 -1.51
N ASN A 388 18.53 -13.77 -0.91
CA ASN A 388 17.94 -12.59 -1.55
C ASN A 388 18.77 -12.14 -2.76
N GLN A 389 18.10 -11.71 -3.83
CA GLN A 389 18.74 -11.12 -5.00
C GLN A 389 18.72 -9.59 -4.90
N GLU A 390 19.80 -8.92 -5.30
CA GLU A 390 19.95 -7.47 -5.33
C GLU A 390 20.07 -6.99 -6.77
N LEU A 391 19.22 -6.03 -7.16
CA LEU A 391 19.32 -5.34 -8.44
C LEU A 391 20.65 -4.57 -8.52
N ARG A 392 21.30 -4.60 -9.67
CA ARG A 392 22.48 -3.83 -9.99
C ARG A 392 22.34 -3.12 -11.33
N LEU A 393 22.86 -1.90 -11.39
CA LEU A 393 23.02 -1.14 -12.62
C LEU A 393 24.52 -0.95 -12.88
N TYR A 394 24.96 -1.18 -14.11
CA TYR A 394 26.34 -0.93 -14.55
C TYR A 394 26.34 -0.01 -15.78
N ASP A 395 27.51 0.52 -16.13
CA ASP A 395 27.78 1.47 -17.24
C ASP A 395 28.60 0.86 -18.40
N ASP A 396 29.02 -0.41 -18.29
CA ASP A 396 29.81 -1.16 -19.30
C ASP A 396 31.14 -0.46 -19.63
N ASP A 397 31.74 0.18 -18.62
CA ASP A 397 32.98 0.97 -18.73
C ASP A 397 32.91 2.12 -19.75
N ARG A 398 31.70 2.56 -20.12
CA ARG A 398 31.51 3.75 -20.97
C ARG A 398 32.06 5.00 -20.29
N ASP A 399 32.57 5.92 -21.08
CA ASP A 399 33.09 7.19 -20.57
C ASP A 399 32.23 8.40 -20.99
N GLU A 400 32.74 9.62 -20.79
CA GLU A 400 32.03 10.84 -21.18
C GLU A 400 32.01 11.04 -22.70
N GLU A 401 33.05 10.59 -23.42
CA GLU A 401 33.10 10.68 -24.89
C GLU A 401 32.01 9.80 -25.52
N ASP A 402 31.81 8.58 -24.99
CA ASP A 402 30.70 7.71 -25.40
C ASP A 402 29.32 8.39 -25.25
N ILE A 403 29.13 9.11 -24.15
CA ILE A 403 27.87 9.82 -23.85
C ILE A 403 27.69 11.01 -24.78
N GLU A 404 28.74 11.77 -25.04
CA GLU A 404 28.75 12.88 -26.00
C GLU A 404 28.45 12.40 -27.42
N ASP A 405 28.91 11.20 -27.77
CA ASP A 405 28.61 10.50 -29.03
C ASP A 405 27.19 9.90 -29.07
N GLY A 406 26.42 10.05 -27.99
CA GLY A 406 25.01 9.64 -27.91
C GLY A 406 24.80 8.18 -27.49
N MET A 407 25.82 7.48 -27.00
CA MET A 407 25.73 6.11 -26.48
C MET A 407 25.16 6.10 -25.06
N THR A 408 24.01 6.71 -24.85
CA THR A 408 23.42 6.91 -23.52
C THR A 408 22.61 5.72 -23.02
N ASP A 409 22.18 4.82 -23.90
CA ASP A 409 21.32 3.69 -23.53
C ASP A 409 21.98 2.33 -23.79
N PHE A 410 21.89 1.39 -22.83
CA PHE A 410 22.28 -0.01 -23.06
C PHE A 410 21.71 -1.00 -22.03
N ALA A 411 21.97 -2.30 -22.23
CA ALA A 411 21.48 -3.39 -21.39
C ALA A 411 22.29 -3.57 -20.09
N GLY A 412 22.31 -2.54 -19.23
CA GLY A 412 23.10 -2.50 -17.99
C GLY A 412 22.40 -2.98 -16.73
N VAL A 413 21.42 -3.88 -16.82
CA VAL A 413 20.63 -4.39 -15.68
C VAL A 413 21.09 -5.79 -15.30
N SER A 414 21.38 -6.03 -14.03
CA SER A 414 21.73 -7.36 -13.51
C SER A 414 21.18 -7.59 -12.10
N PHE A 415 21.23 -8.84 -11.65
CA PHE A 415 20.88 -9.28 -10.30
C PHE A 415 21.96 -10.20 -9.75
N ALA A 416 22.32 -10.02 -8.49
CA ALA A 416 23.32 -10.83 -7.81
C ALA A 416 22.84 -11.20 -6.41
N ASP A 417 23.48 -12.21 -5.80
CA ASP A 417 23.26 -12.53 -4.39
C ASP A 417 23.55 -11.30 -3.52
N GLN A 418 22.69 -11.07 -2.53
CA GLN A 418 22.84 -9.94 -1.63
C GLN A 418 24.21 -9.99 -0.92
N GLY A 419 25.01 -8.94 -1.12
CA GLY A 419 26.35 -8.84 -0.54
C GLY A 419 27.48 -9.40 -1.39
N ASP A 420 27.19 -10.01 -2.54
CA ASP A 420 28.21 -10.46 -3.48
C ASP A 420 29.01 -9.25 -4.03
N LYS A 421 30.33 -9.26 -3.87
CA LYS A 421 31.19 -8.18 -4.38
C LYS A 421 31.81 -8.49 -5.74
N GLY A 422 31.66 -9.72 -6.24
CA GLY A 422 32.27 -10.19 -7.48
C GLY A 422 31.47 -9.88 -8.74
N ILE A 423 30.20 -9.50 -8.61
CA ILE A 423 29.33 -9.17 -9.76
C ILE A 423 29.41 -7.68 -10.09
N MET A 424 29.54 -7.39 -11.39
CA MET A 424 29.57 -6.05 -11.96
C MET A 424 28.32 -5.23 -11.61
N GLY A 425 28.51 -3.91 -11.47
CA GLY A 425 27.43 -2.95 -11.22
C GLY A 425 27.21 -2.58 -9.76
N LYS A 426 26.45 -1.49 -9.59
CA LYS A 426 26.16 -0.85 -8.32
C LYS A 426 24.76 -1.26 -7.86
N GLY A 427 24.67 -1.79 -6.65
CA GLY A 427 23.39 -2.14 -6.00
C GLY A 427 22.84 -1.10 -5.02
N LEU A 428 23.63 -0.04 -4.75
CA LEU A 428 23.20 1.10 -3.94
C LEU A 428 22.65 2.20 -4.83
N PHE A 429 21.41 2.60 -4.57
CA PHE A 429 20.70 3.60 -5.35
C PHE A 429 20.49 4.89 -4.57
N VAL A 430 20.29 5.97 -5.30
CA VAL A 430 19.66 7.20 -4.83
C VAL A 430 18.30 7.29 -5.49
N ILE A 431 17.29 7.67 -4.71
CA ILE A 431 15.97 8.03 -5.23
C ILE A 431 16.03 9.52 -5.53
N ASP A 432 16.28 9.85 -6.79
CA ASP A 432 16.37 11.22 -7.31
C ASP A 432 14.97 11.81 -7.54
#